data_AF-A0A9W8WMC3-F1
#
_entry.id   AF-A0A9W8WMC3-F1
#
_cell.length_a   1.000
_cell.length_b   1.000
_cell.length_c   1.000
_cell.angle_alpha   90.00
_cell.angle_beta   90.00
_cell.angle_gamma   90.00
#
_symmetry.space_group_name_H-M   'P 1'
#
loop_
_entity.id
_entity.type
_entity.pdbx_description
1 polymer ?
#
loop_
_entity_poly.entity_id
_entity_poly.type
_entity_poly.pdbx_seq_one_letter_code
_entity_poly.pdbx_strand_id
1 'polypeptide(L)'
;MPKNRPSKAKRDANKYGKLHKERERREQEAAEKVVNDKSLDFPAKIDRLAKARRWFTADTTIIDKYMSDELSIAETVEILAKPVDEAYSSADFGRQWHRQEMIARGQRKYHSPEKALEMWGPEQDWPEPETEWDASKCTEMLLWDLWYSILHTAKRIPYTDDSRHDKLVELVRAFKVRPNPPLPVPMTTPLKREWIWESGKLWTDLTVLGISVAEVSNDSPGCGAGWLWPELRAWENVNAFMARLTARHITALQNYGYWALGDAIERSLTPGYRRTYPASDNEILSHRVITASLWVTIAGDQVFADYPKIRDKRDIEVVDRILDLRDDKLPWARSRKKYKGRARWETAQSEFTRRRFEVESQNESLPLEARGMASKAAKAMIPFVQFEEN
;
A
#
# COMPACT_ATOMS: atom_id res chain seq x y z
N MET A 1 -21.13 48.88 -9.23
CA MET A 1 -20.24 47.69 -9.15
C MET A 1 -20.55 46.76 -10.30
N PRO A 2 -19.56 46.23 -11.06
CA PRO A 2 -19.87 45.42 -12.24
C PRO A 2 -20.46 44.07 -11.82
N LYS A 3 -21.69 43.79 -12.26
CA LYS A 3 -22.50 42.61 -11.88
C LYS A 3 -22.03 41.26 -12.46
N ASN A 4 -20.84 41.19 -13.09
CA ASN A 4 -20.38 40.02 -13.86
C ASN A 4 -19.04 39.41 -13.40
N ARG A 5 -18.52 39.74 -12.21
CA ARG A 5 -17.27 39.14 -11.73
C ARG A 5 -17.53 37.74 -11.16
N PRO A 6 -16.97 36.64 -11.72
CA PRO A 6 -17.17 35.31 -11.17
C PRO A 6 -16.64 35.24 -9.73
N SER A 7 -17.33 34.46 -8.89
CA SER A 7 -16.96 34.27 -7.49
C SER A 7 -15.49 33.82 -7.37
N LYS A 8 -14.84 34.19 -6.25
CA LYS A 8 -13.45 33.78 -5.99
C LYS A 8 -13.26 32.27 -6.15
N ALA A 9 -14.19 31.48 -5.62
CA ALA A 9 -14.22 30.02 -5.77
C ALA A 9 -14.27 29.56 -7.24
N LYS A 10 -15.08 30.20 -8.10
CA LYS A 10 -15.16 29.85 -9.53
C LYS A 10 -13.90 30.25 -10.31
N ARG A 11 -13.28 31.37 -9.92
CA ARG A 11 -11.98 31.80 -10.48
C ARG A 11 -10.85 30.89 -10.05
N ASP A 12 -10.81 30.51 -8.78
CA ASP A 12 -9.82 29.60 -8.21
C ASP A 12 -9.99 28.20 -8.83
N ALA A 13 -11.21 27.66 -8.93
CA ALA A 13 -11.50 26.40 -9.62
C ALA A 13 -11.05 26.41 -11.08
N ASN A 14 -11.28 27.51 -11.82
CA ASN A 14 -10.80 27.64 -13.19
C ASN A 14 -9.27 27.75 -13.28
N LYS A 15 -8.63 28.52 -12.39
CA LYS A 15 -7.18 28.72 -12.37
C LYS A 15 -6.46 27.42 -12.00
N TYR A 16 -6.81 26.84 -10.86
CA TYR A 16 -6.22 25.59 -10.38
C TYR A 16 -6.59 24.40 -11.27
N GLY A 17 -7.80 24.37 -11.84
CA GLY A 17 -8.19 23.34 -12.81
C GLY A 17 -7.35 23.38 -14.09
N LYS A 18 -7.02 24.58 -14.60
CA LYS A 18 -6.12 24.71 -15.76
C LYS A 18 -4.69 24.29 -15.43
N LEU A 19 -4.16 24.73 -14.27
CA LEU A 19 -2.82 24.34 -13.82
C LEU A 19 -2.70 22.82 -13.59
N HIS A 20 -3.74 22.21 -13.02
CA HIS A 20 -3.80 20.77 -12.80
C HIS A 20 -3.78 20.00 -14.13
N LYS A 21 -4.63 20.37 -15.08
CA LYS A 21 -4.65 19.75 -16.42
C LYS A 21 -3.31 19.89 -17.15
N GLU A 22 -2.69 21.07 -17.06
CA GLU A 22 -1.37 21.29 -17.67
C GLU A 22 -0.28 20.45 -17.01
N ARG A 23 -0.32 20.31 -15.69
CA ARG A 23 0.59 19.41 -14.96
C ARG A 23 0.38 17.96 -15.38
N GLU A 24 -0.87 17.48 -15.39
CA GLU A 24 -1.20 16.11 -15.82
C GLU A 24 -0.74 15.84 -17.25
N ARG A 25 -0.93 16.80 -18.16
CA ARG A 25 -0.46 16.72 -19.54
C ARG A 25 1.06 16.56 -19.62
N ARG A 26 1.83 17.38 -18.91
CA ARG A 26 3.30 17.27 -18.89
C ARG A 26 3.78 15.94 -18.31
N GLU A 27 3.16 15.50 -17.21
CA GLU A 27 3.47 14.20 -16.60
C GLU A 27 3.14 13.05 -17.57
N GLN A 28 2.02 13.13 -18.27
CA GLN A 28 1.62 12.13 -19.28
C GLN A 28 2.58 12.12 -20.48
N GLU A 29 2.89 13.28 -21.07
CA GLU A 29 3.83 13.39 -22.20
C GLU A 29 5.24 12.88 -21.81
N ALA A 30 5.68 13.14 -20.57
CA ALA A 30 6.94 12.61 -20.05
C ALA A 30 6.88 11.09 -19.87
N ALA A 31 5.79 10.55 -19.34
CA ALA A 31 5.59 9.12 -19.18
C ALA A 31 5.55 8.40 -20.53
N GLU A 32 4.83 8.93 -21.52
CA GLU A 32 4.77 8.38 -22.88
C GLU A 32 6.15 8.32 -23.55
N LYS A 33 6.99 9.34 -23.37
CA LYS A 33 8.38 9.31 -23.86
C LYS A 33 9.16 8.14 -23.27
N VAL A 34 9.01 7.88 -21.97
CA VAL A 34 9.66 6.75 -21.30
C VAL A 34 9.13 5.41 -21.83
N VAL A 35 7.82 5.28 -21.98
CA VAL A 35 7.21 4.03 -22.47
C VAL A 35 7.60 3.74 -23.91
N ASN A 36 7.69 4.76 -24.76
CA ASN A 36 8.06 4.62 -26.17
C ASN A 36 9.58 4.48 -26.40
N ASP A 37 10.41 4.73 -25.39
CA ASP A 37 11.84 4.50 -25.47
C ASP A 37 12.13 2.99 -25.53
N LYS A 38 12.65 2.54 -26.68
CA LYS A 38 13.00 1.13 -26.93
C LYS A 38 14.38 0.76 -26.37
N SER A 39 15.20 1.73 -25.99
CA SER A 39 16.51 1.49 -25.38
C SER A 39 16.43 1.11 -23.91
N LEU A 40 15.30 1.43 -23.26
CA LEU A 40 15.05 1.10 -21.86
C LEU A 40 14.43 -0.29 -21.73
N ASP A 41 14.98 -1.10 -20.85
CA ASP A 41 14.31 -2.32 -20.37
C ASP A 41 13.19 -1.98 -19.38
N PHE A 42 12.47 -3.00 -18.91
CA PHE A 42 11.32 -2.79 -18.04
C PHE A 42 11.71 -2.12 -16.69
N PRO A 43 12.71 -2.60 -15.94
CA PRO A 43 13.17 -1.93 -14.72
C PRO A 43 13.56 -0.46 -14.95
N ALA A 44 14.33 -0.15 -16.01
CA ALA A 44 14.72 1.23 -16.30
C ALA A 44 13.51 2.11 -16.66
N LYS A 45 12.48 1.56 -17.32
CA LYS A 45 11.21 2.27 -17.53
C LYS A 45 10.54 2.62 -16.21
N ILE A 46 10.51 1.70 -15.26
CA ILE A 46 9.92 1.94 -13.93
C ILE A 46 10.67 3.07 -13.20
N ASP A 47 12.01 3.09 -13.24
CA ASP A 47 12.81 4.15 -12.60
C ASP A 47 12.55 5.53 -13.23
N ARG A 48 12.43 5.58 -14.56
CA ARG A 48 12.14 6.82 -15.27
C ARG A 48 10.69 7.27 -15.08
N LEU A 49 9.74 6.35 -15.00
CA LEU A 49 8.34 6.63 -14.68
C LEU A 49 8.18 7.15 -13.26
N ALA A 50 8.89 6.58 -12.29
CA ALA A 50 8.89 7.07 -10.92
C ALA A 50 9.28 8.55 -10.85
N LYS A 51 10.28 8.98 -11.62
CA LYS A 51 10.67 10.40 -11.74
C LYS A 51 9.61 11.24 -12.46
N ALA A 52 9.06 10.74 -13.56
CA ALA A 52 8.04 11.45 -14.34
C ALA A 52 6.74 11.68 -13.57
N ARG A 53 6.33 10.68 -12.76
CA ARG A 53 5.10 10.69 -11.96
C ARG A 53 5.29 11.15 -10.52
N ARG A 54 6.54 11.27 -10.07
CA ARG A 54 6.92 11.54 -8.67
C ARG A 54 6.41 10.45 -7.73
N TRP A 55 6.61 9.20 -8.13
CA TRP A 55 6.30 8.07 -7.28
C TRP A 55 7.17 8.06 -6.03
N PHE A 56 6.66 7.42 -4.98
CA PHE A 56 7.43 7.16 -3.78
C PHE A 56 8.54 6.14 -4.11
N THR A 57 9.78 6.57 -3.95
CA THR A 57 11.00 5.82 -4.26
C THR A 57 12.16 6.38 -3.44
N ALA A 58 13.17 5.55 -3.23
CA ALA A 58 14.43 5.89 -2.55
C ALA A 58 15.59 5.17 -3.25
N ASP A 59 16.82 5.38 -2.77
CA ASP A 59 17.99 4.70 -3.34
C ASP A 59 17.86 3.17 -3.22
N THR A 60 17.97 2.49 -4.35
CA THR A 60 17.85 1.01 -4.44
C THR A 60 19.20 0.33 -4.59
N THR A 61 20.32 1.05 -4.60
CA THR A 61 21.66 0.52 -4.91
C THR A 61 22.03 -0.72 -4.09
N ILE A 62 21.79 -0.71 -2.78
CA ILE A 62 22.13 -1.85 -1.92
C ILE A 62 21.19 -3.04 -2.16
N ILE A 63 19.91 -2.78 -2.41
CA ILE A 63 18.93 -3.81 -2.74
C ILE A 63 19.24 -4.40 -4.12
N ASP A 64 19.68 -3.59 -5.09
CA ASP A 64 20.05 -4.06 -6.42
C ASP A 64 21.22 -5.03 -6.38
N LYS A 65 22.25 -4.71 -5.59
CA LYS A 65 23.37 -5.63 -5.33
C LYS A 65 22.92 -6.92 -4.66
N TYR A 66 21.97 -6.85 -3.72
CA TYR A 66 21.37 -8.05 -3.15
C TYR A 66 20.61 -8.86 -4.22
N MET A 67 19.79 -8.20 -5.02
CA MET A 67 18.99 -8.83 -6.06
C MET A 67 19.86 -9.47 -7.16
N SER A 68 21.06 -8.95 -7.42
CA SER A 68 22.07 -9.51 -8.34
C SER A 68 23.02 -10.55 -7.71
N ASP A 69 22.79 -10.94 -6.44
CA ASP A 69 23.65 -11.88 -5.69
C ASP A 69 25.07 -11.37 -5.40
N GLU A 70 25.33 -10.06 -5.55
CA GLU A 70 26.59 -9.41 -5.17
C GLU A 70 26.72 -9.24 -3.65
N LEU A 71 25.60 -9.17 -2.93
CA LEU A 71 25.55 -9.14 -1.47
C LEU A 71 24.69 -10.29 -0.95
N SER A 72 25.14 -10.93 0.13
CA SER A 72 24.32 -11.87 0.88
C SER A 72 23.22 -11.14 1.65
N ILE A 73 22.14 -11.85 2.01
CA ILE A 73 21.05 -11.30 2.81
C ILE A 73 21.53 -10.70 4.14
N ALA A 74 22.52 -11.32 4.78
CA ALA A 74 23.07 -10.85 6.06
C ALA A 74 23.84 -9.53 5.89
N GLU A 75 24.67 -9.41 4.85
CA GLU A 75 25.40 -8.17 4.54
C GLU A 75 24.43 -7.05 4.16
N THR A 76 23.42 -7.34 3.34
CA THR A 76 22.39 -6.36 2.94
C THR A 76 21.63 -5.82 4.14
N VAL A 77 21.16 -6.71 5.02
CA VAL A 77 20.45 -6.30 6.25
C VAL A 77 21.37 -5.49 7.15
N GLU A 78 22.63 -5.89 7.32
CA GLU A 78 23.55 -5.15 8.18
C GLU A 78 23.85 -3.75 7.65
N ILE A 79 24.11 -3.60 6.35
CA ILE A 79 24.36 -2.30 5.71
C ILE A 79 23.16 -1.35 5.88
N LEU A 80 21.94 -1.86 5.69
CA LEU A 80 20.72 -1.05 5.71
C LEU A 80 20.19 -0.80 7.13
N ALA A 81 20.29 -1.78 8.04
CA ALA A 81 19.77 -1.67 9.41
C ALA A 81 20.69 -0.87 10.33
N LYS A 82 22.02 -0.96 10.15
CA LYS A 82 22.98 -0.29 11.04
C LYS A 82 22.72 1.21 11.24
N PRO A 83 22.58 2.05 10.19
CA PRO A 83 22.31 3.47 10.40
C PRO A 83 20.96 3.72 11.11
N VAL A 84 19.96 2.87 10.86
CA VAL A 84 18.66 2.93 11.54
C VAL A 84 18.81 2.59 13.03
N ASP A 85 19.54 1.54 13.36
CA ASP A 85 19.79 1.10 14.74
C ASP A 85 20.53 2.19 15.53
N GLU A 86 21.56 2.78 14.93
CA GLU A 86 22.34 3.87 15.54
C GLU A 86 21.48 5.11 15.81
N ALA A 87 20.67 5.53 14.84
CA ALA A 87 19.74 6.64 15.01
C ALA A 87 18.66 6.32 16.06
N TYR A 88 18.08 5.12 16.02
CA TYR A 88 17.02 4.71 16.94
C TYR A 88 17.50 4.67 18.38
N SER A 89 18.64 4.01 18.64
CA SER A 89 19.20 3.87 19.98
C SER A 89 19.76 5.16 20.56
N SER A 90 20.05 6.15 19.72
CA SER A 90 20.52 7.47 20.15
C SER A 90 19.42 8.52 20.25
N ALA A 91 18.15 8.15 20.05
CA ALA A 91 17.03 9.09 19.97
C ALA A 91 17.27 10.19 18.91
N ASP A 92 17.69 9.76 17.71
CA ASP A 92 18.20 10.61 16.63
C ASP A 92 19.35 11.53 17.09
N PHE A 93 20.40 10.92 17.66
CA PHE A 93 21.57 11.63 18.17
C PHE A 93 21.20 12.72 19.19
N GLY A 94 20.24 12.39 20.06
CA GLY A 94 19.71 13.19 21.15
C GLY A 94 18.66 14.23 20.75
N ARG A 95 18.37 14.39 19.46
CA ARG A 95 17.40 15.41 19.01
C ARG A 95 15.98 15.11 19.44
N GLN A 96 15.58 13.85 19.51
CA GLN A 96 14.22 13.50 19.93
C GLN A 96 14.01 13.74 21.42
N TRP A 97 15.04 13.62 22.28
CA TRP A 97 14.90 14.04 23.68
C TRP A 97 14.50 15.50 23.79
N HIS A 98 15.22 16.39 23.09
CA HIS A 98 14.90 17.82 23.05
C HIS A 98 13.50 18.06 22.46
N ARG A 99 13.23 17.52 21.26
CA ARG A 99 11.98 17.78 20.53
C ARG A 99 10.76 17.32 21.32
N GLN A 100 10.79 16.11 21.86
CA GLN A 100 9.66 15.56 22.61
C GLN A 100 9.49 16.25 23.96
N GLU A 101 10.57 16.70 24.60
CA GLU A 101 10.46 17.52 25.81
C GLU A 101 9.84 18.90 25.52
N MET A 102 10.19 19.54 24.40
CA MET A 102 9.55 20.81 24.01
C MET A 102 8.05 20.64 23.73
N ILE A 103 7.65 19.53 23.11
CA ILE A 103 6.24 19.16 22.96
C ILE A 103 5.59 18.97 24.34
N ALA A 104 6.23 18.19 25.22
CA ALA A 104 5.73 17.92 26.57
C ALA A 104 5.54 19.21 27.39
N ARG A 105 6.53 20.11 27.43
CA ARG A 105 6.42 21.43 28.08
C ARG A 105 5.22 22.21 27.57
N GLY A 106 5.02 22.21 26.25
CA GLY A 106 3.86 22.83 25.62
C GLY A 106 2.53 22.20 26.04
N GLN A 107 2.50 20.90 26.34
CA GLN A 107 1.29 20.16 26.72
C GLN A 107 0.99 20.17 28.23
N ARG A 108 2.01 20.19 29.10
CA ARG A 108 1.84 20.15 30.57
C ARG A 108 0.92 21.27 31.09
N LYS A 109 0.96 22.46 30.47
CA LYS A 109 0.11 23.61 30.84
C LYS A 109 -1.40 23.40 30.64
N TYR A 110 -1.82 22.38 29.90
CA TYR A 110 -3.24 22.07 29.66
C TYR A 110 -3.80 21.01 30.62
N HIS A 111 -3.01 20.56 31.60
CA HIS A 111 -3.38 19.52 32.56
C HIS A 111 -3.14 19.99 34.00
N SER A 112 -3.81 19.34 34.97
CA SER A 112 -3.43 19.54 36.38
C SER A 112 -1.99 19.02 36.60
N PRO A 113 -1.26 19.50 37.61
CA PRO A 113 0.10 19.06 37.87
C PRO A 113 0.26 17.53 37.97
N GLU A 114 -0.68 16.85 38.62
CA GLU A 114 -0.67 15.39 38.81
C GLU A 114 -0.84 14.67 37.47
N LYS A 115 -1.82 15.13 36.66
CA LYS A 115 -2.09 14.56 35.34
C LYS A 115 -0.96 14.85 34.35
N ALA A 116 -0.34 16.04 34.45
CA ALA A 116 0.81 16.40 33.64
C ALA A 116 2.02 15.50 33.95
N LEU A 117 2.29 15.25 35.24
CA LEU A 117 3.36 14.36 35.70
C LEU A 117 3.11 12.92 35.26
N GLU A 118 1.88 12.42 35.38
CA GLU A 118 1.48 11.08 34.90
C GLU A 118 1.68 10.95 33.38
N MET A 119 1.19 11.93 32.60
CA MET A 119 1.19 11.84 31.14
C MET A 119 2.56 12.09 30.50
N TRP A 120 3.35 13.00 31.06
CA TRP A 120 4.55 13.54 30.43
C TRP A 120 5.82 13.40 31.27
N GLY A 121 5.72 12.82 32.47
CA GLY A 121 6.84 12.77 33.40
C GLY A 121 7.23 14.16 33.94
N PRO A 122 8.23 14.21 34.83
CA PRO A 122 8.77 15.48 35.31
C PRO A 122 9.35 16.27 34.14
N GLU A 123 9.28 17.59 34.24
CA GLU A 123 10.00 18.47 33.31
C GLU A 123 11.50 18.25 33.45
N GLN A 124 12.18 18.11 32.31
CA GLN A 124 13.61 17.85 32.23
C GLN A 124 14.23 18.85 31.26
N ASP A 125 15.53 19.09 31.41
CA ASP A 125 16.26 20.00 30.52
C ASP A 125 17.15 19.19 29.57
N TRP A 126 16.68 19.08 28.32
CA TRP A 126 17.38 18.40 27.25
C TRP A 126 17.91 19.45 26.27
N PRO A 127 19.24 19.72 26.27
CA PRO A 127 19.80 20.76 25.41
C PRO A 127 19.55 20.42 23.94
N GLU A 128 19.35 21.45 23.12
CA GLU A 128 19.29 21.24 21.67
C GLU A 128 20.67 20.79 21.18
N PRO A 129 20.75 19.72 20.36
CA PRO A 129 22.04 19.30 19.80
C PRO A 129 22.66 20.41 18.95
N GLU A 130 23.91 20.77 19.26
CA GLU A 130 24.65 21.85 18.58
C GLU A 130 25.05 21.52 17.13
N THR A 131 25.11 20.23 16.79
CA THR A 131 25.46 19.77 15.45
C THR A 131 24.37 20.10 14.43
N GLU A 132 24.77 20.52 13.23
CA GLU A 132 23.87 20.76 12.11
C GLU A 132 22.96 19.55 11.87
N TRP A 133 21.66 19.81 11.77
CA TRP A 133 20.67 18.76 11.66
C TRP A 133 20.59 18.23 10.23
N ASP A 134 20.89 16.95 10.09
CA ASP A 134 20.65 16.21 8.86
C ASP A 134 19.40 15.32 9.02
N ALA A 135 18.26 15.81 8.53
CA ALA A 135 16.99 15.09 8.61
C ALA A 135 17.03 13.74 7.89
N SER A 136 17.93 13.55 6.91
CA SER A 136 18.07 12.26 6.21
C SER A 136 18.64 11.15 7.10
N LYS A 137 19.25 11.50 8.23
CA LYS A 137 19.82 10.57 9.19
C LYS A 137 18.90 10.26 10.37
N CYS A 138 17.71 10.85 10.42
CA CYS A 138 16.77 10.50 11.48
C CYS A 138 16.20 9.10 11.22
N THR A 139 15.89 8.41 12.31
CA THR A 139 15.36 7.05 12.31
C THR A 139 14.15 6.92 11.38
N GLU A 140 13.21 7.86 11.48
CA GLU A 140 12.00 7.87 10.68
C GLU A 140 12.33 7.95 9.18
N MET A 141 13.19 8.88 8.76
CA MET A 141 13.54 9.06 7.34
C MET A 141 14.29 7.86 6.78
N LEU A 142 15.22 7.28 7.55
CA LEU A 142 15.94 6.08 7.15
C LEU A 142 15.00 4.89 6.96
N LEU A 143 13.97 4.75 7.80
CA LEU A 143 12.94 3.72 7.63
C LEU A 143 12.08 3.99 6.38
N TRP A 144 11.70 5.24 6.13
CA TRP A 144 11.01 5.61 4.89
C TRP A 144 11.83 5.22 3.66
N ASP A 145 13.11 5.58 3.62
CA ASP A 145 14.00 5.24 2.51
C ASP A 145 14.18 3.73 2.34
N LEU A 146 14.30 2.98 3.44
CA LEU A 146 14.34 1.51 3.41
C LEU A 146 13.07 0.92 2.79
N TRP A 147 11.90 1.32 3.26
CA TRP A 147 10.66 0.73 2.76
C TRP A 147 10.32 1.19 1.35
N TYR A 148 10.63 2.44 0.99
CA TYR A 148 10.48 2.92 -0.39
C TYR A 148 11.42 2.26 -1.38
N SER A 149 12.65 1.99 -0.99
CA SER A 149 13.58 1.26 -1.85
C SER A 149 13.12 -0.20 -2.07
N ILE A 150 12.61 -0.89 -1.03
CA ILE A 150 12.04 -2.24 -1.16
C ILE A 150 10.78 -2.23 -2.04
N LEU A 151 9.82 -1.35 -1.77
CA LEU A 151 8.57 -1.27 -2.52
C LEU A 151 8.79 -0.85 -3.98
N HIS A 152 9.73 0.07 -4.24
CA HIS A 152 10.12 0.43 -5.60
C HIS A 152 10.85 -0.71 -6.32
N THR A 153 11.65 -1.49 -5.61
CA THR A 153 12.23 -2.72 -6.16
C THR A 153 11.14 -3.74 -6.54
N ALA A 154 10.12 -3.90 -5.71
CA ALA A 154 8.99 -4.77 -6.01
C ALA A 154 8.28 -4.36 -7.32
N LYS A 155 8.11 -3.05 -7.59
CA LYS A 155 7.54 -2.56 -8.87
C LYS A 155 8.33 -3.01 -10.10
N ARG A 156 9.66 -3.19 -9.99
CA ARG A 156 10.56 -3.58 -11.09
C ARG A 156 10.55 -5.08 -11.40
N ILE A 157 10.11 -5.92 -10.46
CA ILE A 157 10.09 -7.37 -10.61
C ILE A 157 8.74 -7.79 -11.20
N PRO A 158 8.68 -8.42 -12.39
CA PRO A 158 7.41 -8.91 -12.92
C PRO A 158 6.73 -9.88 -11.94
N TYR A 159 5.41 -9.76 -11.73
CA TYR A 159 4.66 -10.63 -10.82
C TYR A 159 4.73 -12.12 -11.18
N THR A 160 5.12 -12.45 -12.41
CA THR A 160 5.34 -13.82 -12.88
C THR A 160 6.69 -14.41 -12.46
N ASP A 161 7.62 -13.58 -11.95
CA ASP A 161 8.92 -14.02 -11.45
C ASP A 161 8.85 -14.29 -9.93
N ASP A 162 8.28 -15.44 -9.61
CA ASP A 162 8.12 -15.92 -8.24
C ASP A 162 9.46 -15.97 -7.49
N SER A 163 10.53 -16.35 -8.17
CA SER A 163 11.85 -16.51 -7.55
C SER A 163 12.43 -15.19 -7.05
N ARG A 164 12.35 -14.14 -7.87
CA ARG A 164 12.84 -12.80 -7.49
C ARG A 164 11.92 -12.14 -6.48
N HIS A 165 10.61 -12.32 -6.59
CA HIS A 165 9.69 -11.85 -5.56
C HIS A 165 9.96 -12.52 -4.21
N ASP A 166 10.14 -13.84 -4.20
CA ASP A 166 10.45 -14.58 -2.99
C ASP A 166 11.78 -14.13 -2.39
N LYS A 167 12.82 -13.89 -3.20
CA LYS A 167 14.09 -13.32 -2.74
C LYS A 167 13.93 -11.96 -2.05
N LEU A 168 13.07 -11.08 -2.56
CA LEU A 168 12.78 -9.79 -1.92
C LEU A 168 11.94 -9.96 -0.64
N VAL A 169 11.02 -10.92 -0.61
CA VAL A 169 10.24 -11.29 0.58
C VAL A 169 11.14 -11.81 1.69
N GLU A 170 12.17 -12.59 1.34
CA GLU A 170 13.21 -13.05 2.27
C GLU A 170 13.93 -11.89 2.94
N LEU A 171 14.27 -10.85 2.18
CA LEU A 171 14.92 -9.67 2.73
C LEU A 171 14.05 -9.00 3.81
N VAL A 172 12.75 -8.81 3.56
CA VAL A 172 11.82 -8.25 4.57
C VAL A 172 11.69 -9.17 5.77
N ARG A 173 11.64 -10.49 5.55
CA ARG A 173 11.62 -11.47 6.63
C ARG A 173 12.89 -11.38 7.49
N ALA A 174 14.06 -11.20 6.88
CA ALA A 174 15.32 -11.06 7.58
C ALA A 174 15.36 -9.79 8.44
N PHE A 175 14.81 -8.66 7.97
CA PHE A 175 14.59 -7.50 8.83
C PHE A 175 13.66 -7.83 9.99
N LYS A 176 12.50 -8.46 9.73
CA LYS A 176 11.51 -8.76 10.79
C LYS A 176 12.08 -9.58 11.95
N VAL A 177 12.95 -10.55 11.65
CA VAL A 177 13.55 -11.45 12.65
C VAL A 177 14.83 -10.89 13.28
N ARG A 178 15.32 -9.73 12.83
CA ARG A 178 16.48 -9.06 13.45
C ARG A 178 16.16 -8.70 14.90
N PRO A 179 17.13 -8.82 15.83
CA PRO A 179 16.98 -8.25 17.17
C PRO A 179 16.67 -6.76 17.11
N ASN A 180 15.69 -6.30 17.87
CA ASN A 180 15.42 -4.88 17.97
C ASN A 180 16.62 -4.15 18.59
N PRO A 181 16.99 -2.96 18.10
CA PRO A 181 18.05 -2.16 18.70
C PRO A 181 17.68 -1.78 20.14
N PRO A 182 18.67 -1.53 21.02
CA PRO A 182 18.40 -1.09 22.39
C PRO A 182 17.62 0.24 22.37
N LEU A 183 16.69 0.37 23.31
CA LEU A 183 16.00 1.64 23.53
C LEU A 183 17.00 2.74 23.94
N PRO A 184 16.76 3.99 23.54
CA PRO A 184 17.49 5.15 24.06
C PRO A 184 17.60 5.16 25.58
N VAL A 185 18.79 5.50 26.06
CA VAL A 185 19.06 5.67 27.49
C VAL A 185 19.44 7.13 27.76
N PRO A 186 18.64 7.90 28.53
CA PRO A 186 17.41 7.47 29.18
C PRO A 186 16.20 7.40 28.22
N MET A 187 15.27 6.48 28.48
CA MET A 187 13.97 6.47 27.82
C MET A 187 13.01 7.37 28.60
N THR A 188 12.79 8.60 28.12
CA THR A 188 11.90 9.57 28.77
C THR A 188 10.43 9.28 28.48
N THR A 189 9.51 9.70 29.36
CA THR A 189 8.07 9.53 29.14
C THR A 189 7.60 10.18 27.82
N PRO A 190 8.03 11.41 27.45
CA PRO A 190 7.67 12.00 26.17
C PRO A 190 8.20 11.20 24.97
N LEU A 191 9.44 10.71 25.02
CA LEU A 191 10.03 9.92 23.94
C LEU A 191 9.29 8.60 23.74
N LYS A 192 8.89 7.92 24.83
CA LYS A 192 8.09 6.69 24.77
C LYS A 192 6.71 6.88 24.15
N ARG A 193 6.21 8.13 24.03
CA ARG A 193 4.94 8.44 23.36
C ARG A 193 5.11 8.80 21.90
N GLU A 194 6.34 8.95 21.45
CA GLU A 194 6.67 9.17 20.04
C GLU A 194 6.46 7.86 19.28
N TRP A 195 5.74 7.91 18.16
CA TRP A 195 5.21 6.74 17.47
C TRP A 195 6.29 5.76 16.95
N ILE A 196 7.53 6.21 16.71
CA ILE A 196 8.66 5.34 16.34
C ILE A 196 9.15 4.53 17.55
N TRP A 197 9.22 5.14 18.73
CA TRP A 197 9.73 4.51 19.96
C TRP A 197 8.64 3.84 20.80
N GLU A 198 7.36 4.13 20.56
CA GLU A 198 6.22 3.69 21.38
C GLU A 198 6.19 2.19 21.64
N SER A 199 6.40 1.37 20.61
CA SER A 199 6.32 -0.09 20.76
C SER A 199 7.59 -0.72 21.34
N GLY A 200 8.73 -0.02 21.23
CA GLY A 200 10.06 -0.56 21.53
C GLY A 200 10.49 -1.76 20.65
N LYS A 201 9.78 -2.02 19.54
CA LYS A 201 9.93 -3.22 18.71
C LYS A 201 10.12 -2.87 17.23
N LEU A 202 11.14 -2.06 16.95
CA LEU A 202 11.38 -1.46 15.63
C LEU A 202 11.31 -2.45 14.44
N TRP A 203 12.10 -3.53 14.50
CA TRP A 203 12.22 -4.51 13.43
C TRP A 203 11.09 -5.53 13.46
N THR A 204 10.72 -5.99 14.66
CA THR A 204 9.65 -6.99 14.82
C THR A 204 8.31 -6.47 14.28
N ASP A 205 8.01 -5.19 14.54
CA ASP A 205 6.78 -4.54 14.07
C ASP A 205 6.90 -4.02 12.63
N LEU A 206 8.11 -4.04 12.04
CA LEU A 206 8.41 -3.43 10.75
C LEU A 206 7.94 -1.97 10.72
N THR A 207 8.34 -1.20 11.73
CA THR A 207 7.91 0.19 11.93
C THR A 207 8.04 1.00 10.64
N VAL A 208 7.04 1.83 10.35
CA VAL A 208 6.86 2.61 9.10
C VAL A 208 6.38 1.80 7.88
N LEU A 209 6.66 0.49 7.74
CA LEU A 209 6.31 -0.28 6.53
C LEU A 209 4.82 -0.17 6.15
N GLY A 210 3.92 -0.32 7.11
CA GLY A 210 2.48 -0.25 6.85
C GLY A 210 2.03 1.11 6.28
N ILE A 211 2.62 2.21 6.76
CA ILE A 211 2.33 3.55 6.27
C ILE A 211 3.04 3.78 4.93
N SER A 212 4.26 3.26 4.72
CA SER A 212 4.92 3.27 3.40
C SER A 212 4.10 2.59 2.32
N VAL A 213 3.46 1.46 2.63
CA VAL A 213 2.52 0.80 1.71
C VAL A 213 1.32 1.70 1.42
N ALA A 214 0.78 2.40 2.43
CA ALA A 214 -0.33 3.33 2.25
C ALA A 214 0.07 4.54 1.37
N GLU A 215 1.28 5.09 1.54
CA GLU A 215 1.78 6.19 0.70
C GLU A 215 2.04 5.74 -0.73
N VAL A 216 2.72 4.60 -0.93
CA VAL A 216 2.96 3.98 -2.26
C VAL A 216 1.65 3.63 -2.97
N SER A 217 0.55 3.44 -2.24
CA SER A 217 -0.77 3.24 -2.86
C SER A 217 -1.26 4.48 -3.61
N ASN A 218 -0.72 5.66 -3.32
CA ASN A 218 -0.95 6.83 -4.16
C ASN A 218 -0.27 6.71 -5.52
N ASP A 219 0.65 5.77 -5.74
CA ASP A 219 1.26 5.49 -7.05
C ASP A 219 0.38 4.59 -7.93
N SER A 220 -0.82 4.21 -7.49
CA SER A 220 -1.71 3.34 -8.25
C SER A 220 -2.24 4.01 -9.53
N PRO A 221 -2.62 3.21 -10.55
CA PRO A 221 -3.30 3.73 -11.73
C PRO A 221 -4.57 4.50 -11.36
N GLY A 222 -4.77 5.66 -11.99
CA GLY A 222 -5.90 6.56 -11.73
C GLY A 222 -5.72 7.47 -10.51
N CYS A 223 -4.62 7.34 -9.76
CA CYS A 223 -4.21 8.26 -8.71
C CYS A 223 -2.91 8.97 -9.13
N GLY A 224 -1.76 8.55 -8.63
CA GLY A 224 -0.43 9.07 -8.95
C GLY A 224 0.12 8.52 -10.26
N ALA A 225 -0.21 7.30 -10.66
CA ALA A 225 0.11 6.77 -11.98
C ALA A 225 -0.99 7.03 -13.00
N GLY A 226 -0.61 7.03 -14.28
CA GLY A 226 -1.52 6.92 -15.41
C GLY A 226 -1.90 5.46 -15.69
N TRP A 227 -2.36 5.23 -16.92
CA TRP A 227 -2.84 3.94 -17.39
C TRP A 227 -1.94 3.31 -18.45
N LEU A 228 -0.68 3.77 -18.57
CA LEU A 228 0.25 3.20 -19.53
C LEU A 228 0.68 1.80 -19.08
N TRP A 229 0.94 0.90 -20.04
CA TRP A 229 1.23 -0.51 -19.76
C TRP A 229 2.28 -0.74 -18.65
N PRO A 230 3.46 -0.08 -18.62
CA PRO A 230 4.41 -0.29 -17.54
C PRO A 230 3.93 0.21 -16.17
N GLU A 231 3.06 1.21 -16.13
CA GLU A 231 2.47 1.71 -14.89
C GLU A 231 1.50 0.67 -14.30
N LEU A 232 0.68 0.05 -15.16
CA LEU A 232 -0.21 -1.05 -14.75
C LEU A 232 0.59 -2.24 -14.20
N ARG A 233 1.65 -2.63 -14.93
CA ARG A 233 2.54 -3.73 -14.51
C ARG A 233 3.24 -3.43 -13.20
N ALA A 234 3.76 -2.21 -13.01
CA ALA A 234 4.39 -1.81 -11.74
C ALA A 234 3.44 -1.98 -10.55
N TRP A 235 2.16 -1.62 -10.72
CA TRP A 235 1.15 -1.78 -9.68
C TRP A 235 0.78 -3.24 -9.42
N GLU A 236 0.64 -4.05 -10.47
CA GLU A 236 0.41 -5.49 -10.34
C GLU A 236 1.57 -6.19 -9.62
N ASN A 237 2.81 -5.82 -9.96
CA ASN A 237 4.04 -6.34 -9.36
C ASN A 237 4.11 -6.06 -7.85
N VAL A 238 3.85 -4.81 -7.43
CA VAL A 238 3.86 -4.48 -5.98
C VAL A 238 2.70 -5.16 -5.26
N ASN A 239 1.53 -5.36 -5.90
CA ASN A 239 0.44 -6.14 -5.31
C ASN A 239 0.79 -7.61 -5.12
N ALA A 240 1.45 -8.24 -6.10
CA ALA A 240 1.95 -9.60 -5.96
C ALA A 240 2.93 -9.72 -4.78
N PHE A 241 3.84 -8.76 -4.64
CA PHE A 241 4.76 -8.69 -3.50
C PHE A 241 4.03 -8.55 -2.15
N MET A 242 3.09 -7.61 -2.04
CA MET A 242 2.28 -7.42 -0.82
C MET A 242 1.45 -8.66 -0.46
N ALA A 243 0.90 -9.34 -1.46
CA ALA A 243 0.20 -10.59 -1.27
C ALA A 243 1.15 -11.68 -0.72
N ARG A 244 2.38 -11.79 -1.23
CA ARG A 244 3.37 -12.76 -0.72
C ARG A 244 3.80 -12.46 0.72
N LEU A 245 3.98 -11.19 1.07
CA LEU A 245 4.25 -10.78 2.46
C LEU A 245 3.12 -11.22 3.41
N THR A 246 1.87 -11.08 2.95
CA THR A 246 0.67 -11.48 3.70
C THR A 246 0.56 -12.99 3.84
N ALA A 247 0.74 -13.72 2.72
CA ALA A 247 0.68 -15.18 2.69
C ALA A 247 1.72 -15.84 3.61
N ARG A 248 2.89 -15.21 3.78
CA ARG A 248 3.96 -15.66 4.69
C ARG A 248 3.83 -15.12 6.11
N HIS A 249 2.74 -14.43 6.45
CA HIS A 249 2.51 -13.85 7.78
C HIS A 249 3.63 -12.89 8.25
N ILE A 250 4.33 -12.25 7.31
CA ILE A 250 5.39 -11.27 7.62
C ILE A 250 4.75 -9.95 8.07
N THR A 251 3.73 -9.51 7.35
CA THR A 251 2.91 -8.35 7.72
C THR A 251 1.47 -8.54 7.23
N ALA A 252 0.52 -7.99 7.98
CA ALA A 252 -0.90 -8.14 7.70
C ALA A 252 -1.37 -7.04 6.74
N LEU A 253 -1.38 -7.34 5.43
CA LEU A 253 -1.81 -6.40 4.37
C LEU A 253 -3.09 -6.87 3.65
N GLN A 254 -3.86 -7.78 4.23
CA GLN A 254 -5.08 -8.36 3.62
C GLN A 254 -6.14 -7.32 3.23
N ASN A 255 -6.14 -6.14 3.89
CA ASN A 255 -7.03 -5.03 3.52
C ASN A 255 -6.82 -4.56 2.07
N TYR A 256 -5.60 -4.65 1.54
CA TYR A 256 -5.32 -4.33 0.14
C TYR A 256 -5.92 -5.38 -0.81
N GLY A 257 -5.93 -6.65 -0.40
CA GLY A 257 -6.66 -7.71 -1.10
C GLY A 257 -8.17 -7.46 -1.14
N TYR A 258 -8.77 -7.05 -0.02
CA TYR A 258 -10.18 -6.68 0.02
C TYR A 258 -10.52 -5.50 -0.89
N TRP A 259 -9.66 -4.48 -0.95
CA TRP A 259 -9.85 -3.35 -1.85
C TRP A 259 -9.71 -3.75 -3.31
N ALA A 260 -8.69 -4.55 -3.65
CA ALA A 260 -8.48 -5.05 -5.00
C ALA A 260 -9.68 -5.88 -5.49
N LEU A 261 -10.22 -6.76 -4.64
CA LEU A 261 -11.44 -7.51 -4.93
C LEU A 261 -12.60 -6.56 -5.17
N GLY A 262 -12.91 -5.69 -4.20
CA GLY A 262 -14.01 -4.73 -4.32
C GLY A 262 -13.95 -3.90 -5.61
N ASP A 263 -12.75 -3.44 -6.00
CA ASP A 263 -12.56 -2.66 -7.23
C ASP A 263 -12.82 -3.46 -8.51
N ALA A 264 -12.41 -4.74 -8.56
CA ALA A 264 -12.60 -5.60 -9.73
C ALA A 264 -14.05 -6.06 -9.89
N ILE A 265 -14.65 -6.56 -8.82
CA ILE A 265 -15.89 -7.35 -8.90
C ILE A 265 -17.13 -6.64 -8.35
N GLU A 266 -16.98 -5.67 -7.44
CA GLU A 266 -18.13 -5.06 -6.75
C GLU A 266 -18.41 -3.64 -7.20
N ARG A 267 -17.39 -2.85 -7.54
CA ARG A 267 -17.54 -1.42 -7.83
C ARG A 267 -17.65 -1.15 -9.31
N SER A 268 -18.30 -0.05 -9.69
CA SER A 268 -18.24 0.45 -11.06
C SER A 268 -16.81 0.85 -11.45
N LEU A 269 -16.55 0.78 -12.75
CA LEU A 269 -15.28 1.19 -13.34
C LEU A 269 -15.16 2.71 -13.25
N THR A 270 -14.00 3.17 -12.77
CA THR A 270 -13.70 4.61 -12.69
C THR A 270 -12.23 4.82 -13.03
N PRO A 271 -11.89 5.79 -13.90
CA PRO A 271 -10.52 6.13 -14.23
C PRO A 271 -9.79 6.87 -13.09
N GLY A 272 -10.48 7.14 -11.97
CA GLY A 272 -9.93 7.79 -10.79
C GLY A 272 -9.86 9.31 -10.89
N TYR A 273 -8.84 9.90 -10.26
CA TYR A 273 -8.60 11.34 -10.22
C TYR A 273 -8.00 11.89 -11.52
N ARG A 274 -7.30 11.07 -12.29
CA ARG A 274 -6.72 11.47 -13.58
C ARG A 274 -7.76 11.45 -14.69
N ARG A 275 -8.34 12.61 -14.97
CA ARG A 275 -9.46 12.76 -15.92
C ARG A 275 -9.05 13.21 -17.32
N THR A 276 -7.82 13.69 -17.49
CA THR A 276 -7.37 14.26 -18.78
C THR A 276 -7.06 13.17 -19.81
N TYR A 277 -6.65 11.98 -19.36
CA TYR A 277 -6.33 10.82 -20.21
C TYR A 277 -6.95 9.55 -19.62
N PRO A 278 -8.29 9.39 -19.71
CA PRO A 278 -8.95 8.22 -19.14
C PRO A 278 -8.63 6.96 -19.95
N ALA A 279 -8.38 5.86 -19.26
CA ALA A 279 -8.36 4.54 -19.87
C ALA A 279 -9.77 4.10 -20.28
N SER A 280 -9.85 3.16 -21.21
CA SER A 280 -11.09 2.46 -21.52
C SER A 280 -11.55 1.59 -20.35
N ASP A 281 -12.85 1.33 -20.27
CA ASP A 281 -13.42 0.44 -19.27
C ASP A 281 -12.79 -0.96 -19.30
N ASN A 282 -12.46 -1.48 -20.50
CA ASN A 282 -11.79 -2.77 -20.65
C ASN A 282 -10.37 -2.77 -20.05
N GLU A 283 -9.60 -1.69 -20.23
CA GLU A 283 -8.26 -1.57 -19.62
C GLU A 283 -8.35 -1.50 -18.09
N ILE A 284 -9.29 -0.70 -17.57
CA ILE A 284 -9.54 -0.57 -16.13
C ILE A 284 -9.94 -1.92 -15.54
N LEU A 285 -10.89 -2.61 -16.17
CA LEU A 285 -11.39 -3.90 -15.71
C LEU A 285 -10.30 -4.98 -15.80
N SER A 286 -9.57 -5.05 -16.91
CA SER A 286 -8.46 -5.99 -17.12
C SER A 286 -7.43 -5.88 -15.99
N HIS A 287 -6.97 -4.67 -15.70
CA HIS A 287 -5.98 -4.41 -14.65
C HIS A 287 -6.49 -4.79 -13.25
N ARG A 288 -7.74 -4.40 -12.92
CA ARG A 288 -8.34 -4.71 -11.62
C ARG A 288 -8.54 -6.22 -11.44
N VAL A 289 -8.98 -6.93 -12.49
CA VAL A 289 -9.13 -8.39 -12.48
C VAL A 289 -7.79 -9.07 -12.24
N ILE A 290 -6.72 -8.65 -12.92
CA ILE A 290 -5.38 -9.20 -12.70
C ILE A 290 -4.94 -8.96 -11.24
N THR A 291 -5.05 -7.73 -10.76
CA THR A 291 -4.65 -7.35 -9.40
C THR A 291 -5.41 -8.14 -8.33
N ALA A 292 -6.74 -8.26 -8.45
CA ALA A 292 -7.55 -9.05 -7.54
C ALA A 292 -7.21 -10.54 -7.62
N SER A 293 -6.95 -11.07 -8.82
CA SER A 293 -6.55 -12.46 -9.02
C SER A 293 -5.23 -12.80 -8.34
N LEU A 294 -4.26 -11.87 -8.34
CA LEU A 294 -2.98 -12.04 -7.62
C LEU A 294 -3.21 -12.21 -6.11
N TRP A 295 -4.04 -11.37 -5.50
CA TRP A 295 -4.38 -11.49 -4.08
C TRP A 295 -5.06 -12.81 -3.74
N VAL A 296 -6.03 -13.23 -4.55
CA VAL A 296 -6.74 -14.51 -4.37
C VAL A 296 -5.79 -15.70 -4.49
N THR A 297 -4.93 -15.70 -5.50
CA THR A 297 -4.07 -16.86 -5.81
C THR A 297 -2.86 -16.97 -4.90
N ILE A 298 -2.35 -15.85 -4.38
CA ILE A 298 -1.16 -15.83 -3.53
C ILE A 298 -1.53 -15.85 -2.04
N ALA A 299 -2.52 -15.07 -1.63
CA ALA A 299 -2.87 -14.82 -0.23
C ALA A 299 -4.35 -15.12 0.08
N GLY A 300 -4.99 -15.97 -0.73
CA GLY A 300 -6.41 -16.31 -0.59
C GLY A 300 -6.78 -16.78 0.81
N ASP A 301 -5.95 -17.62 1.44
CA ASP A 301 -6.21 -18.11 2.80
C ASP A 301 -6.33 -16.97 3.81
N GLN A 302 -5.47 -15.95 3.72
CA GLN A 302 -5.48 -14.80 4.62
C GLN A 302 -6.56 -13.78 4.25
N VAL A 303 -6.83 -13.60 2.95
CA VAL A 303 -7.90 -12.72 2.47
C VAL A 303 -9.27 -13.28 2.84
N PHE A 304 -9.47 -14.60 2.79
CA PHE A 304 -10.76 -15.21 3.12
C PHE A 304 -10.80 -15.80 4.54
N ALA A 305 -9.79 -15.55 5.38
CA ALA A 305 -9.68 -16.14 6.73
C ALA A 305 -10.86 -15.78 7.64
N ASP A 306 -11.36 -14.54 7.53
CA ASP A 306 -12.43 -14.02 8.37
C ASP A 306 -13.84 -14.44 7.89
N TYR A 307 -13.93 -15.12 6.74
CA TYR A 307 -15.20 -15.51 6.15
C TYR A 307 -15.60 -16.94 6.55
N PRO A 308 -16.87 -17.19 6.89
CA PRO A 308 -17.35 -18.56 7.09
C PRO A 308 -17.16 -19.36 5.79
N LYS A 309 -16.51 -20.52 5.87
CA LYS A 309 -16.23 -21.40 4.71
C LYS A 309 -17.45 -22.17 4.21
N ILE A 310 -18.50 -22.22 5.04
CA ILE A 310 -19.70 -22.99 4.81
C ILE A 310 -20.75 -22.07 4.19
N ARG A 311 -21.28 -22.45 3.02
CA ARG A 311 -22.39 -21.77 2.36
C ARG A 311 -23.71 -22.55 2.48
N ASP A 312 -24.82 -21.82 2.53
CA ASP A 312 -26.17 -22.40 2.48
C ASP A 312 -26.80 -22.21 1.07
N LYS A 313 -27.70 -23.12 0.66
CA LYS A 313 -28.39 -23.07 -0.66
C LYS A 313 -29.02 -21.70 -0.98
N ARG A 314 -29.54 -21.00 0.02
CA ARG A 314 -30.15 -19.67 -0.09
C ARG A 314 -29.14 -18.59 -0.46
N ASP A 315 -27.85 -18.78 -0.18
CA ASP A 315 -26.81 -17.83 -0.60
C ASP A 315 -26.58 -17.92 -2.11
N ILE A 316 -26.62 -19.13 -2.66
CA ILE A 316 -26.49 -19.39 -4.11
C ILE A 316 -27.64 -18.75 -4.89
N GLU A 317 -28.89 -19.01 -4.47
CA GLU A 317 -30.08 -18.43 -5.11
C GLU A 317 -30.08 -16.90 -5.09
N VAL A 318 -29.41 -16.30 -4.09
CA VAL A 318 -29.26 -14.85 -4.00
C VAL A 318 -28.19 -14.37 -4.98
N VAL A 319 -27.03 -15.03 -5.03
CA VAL A 319 -25.94 -14.70 -5.96
C VAL A 319 -26.42 -14.75 -7.42
N ASP A 320 -27.23 -15.75 -7.79
CA ASP A 320 -27.84 -15.86 -9.13
C ASP A 320 -28.59 -14.59 -9.56
N ARG A 321 -29.26 -13.93 -8.61
CA ARG A 321 -30.09 -12.74 -8.86
C ARG A 321 -29.31 -11.43 -8.86
N ILE A 322 -28.08 -11.43 -8.35
CA ILE A 322 -27.30 -10.20 -8.12
C ILE A 322 -25.98 -10.15 -8.89
N LEU A 323 -25.67 -11.16 -9.72
CA LEU A 323 -24.36 -11.29 -10.36
C LEU A 323 -23.99 -10.08 -11.25
N ASP A 324 -24.99 -9.41 -11.84
CA ASP A 324 -24.80 -8.21 -12.67
C ASP A 324 -24.86 -6.89 -11.89
N LEU A 325 -25.08 -6.94 -10.58
CA LEU A 325 -25.15 -5.75 -9.73
C LEU A 325 -23.75 -5.27 -9.32
N ARG A 326 -23.63 -3.96 -9.14
CA ARG A 326 -22.43 -3.27 -8.64
C ARG A 326 -22.81 -2.15 -7.66
N ASP A 327 -21.83 -1.66 -6.93
CA ASP A 327 -21.90 -0.54 -6.00
C ASP A 327 -23.03 -0.68 -4.97
N ASP A 328 -23.83 0.36 -4.79
CA ASP A 328 -24.93 0.45 -3.85
C ASP A 328 -26.10 -0.48 -4.20
N LYS A 329 -26.07 -1.17 -5.34
CA LYS A 329 -27.05 -2.20 -5.69
C LYS A 329 -26.76 -3.55 -5.02
N LEU A 330 -25.53 -3.76 -4.56
CA LEU A 330 -25.16 -4.98 -3.85
C LEU A 330 -25.74 -4.98 -2.43
N PRO A 331 -26.25 -6.13 -1.93
CA PRO A 331 -26.90 -6.19 -0.61
C PRO A 331 -26.00 -5.79 0.56
N TRP A 332 -24.71 -6.15 0.51
CA TRP A 332 -23.73 -5.80 1.56
C TRP A 332 -23.26 -4.35 1.49
N ALA A 333 -23.35 -3.69 0.33
CA ALA A 333 -23.05 -2.26 0.22
C ALA A 333 -24.12 -1.38 0.91
N ARG A 334 -25.37 -1.85 0.94
CA ARG A 334 -26.50 -1.18 1.62
C ARG A 334 -26.50 -1.37 3.14
N SER A 335 -25.78 -2.36 3.66
CA SER A 335 -25.90 -2.81 5.06
C SER A 335 -25.16 -1.95 6.09
N ARG A 336 -24.32 -0.98 5.69
CA ARG A 336 -23.53 -0.15 6.63
C ARG A 336 -24.35 0.67 7.62
N LYS A 337 -25.67 0.84 7.41
CA LYS A 337 -26.49 1.75 8.23
C LYS A 337 -27.70 1.16 8.95
N LYS A 338 -28.17 -0.09 8.74
CA LYS A 338 -29.48 -0.44 9.36
C LYS A 338 -29.93 -1.89 9.60
N TYR A 339 -29.23 -2.97 9.21
CA TYR A 339 -29.84 -4.31 9.34
C TYR A 339 -28.94 -5.41 9.93
N LYS A 340 -29.54 -6.17 10.86
CA LYS A 340 -29.05 -7.43 11.43
C LYS A 340 -29.00 -8.49 10.33
N GLY A 341 -27.85 -9.17 10.17
CA GLY A 341 -27.68 -10.25 9.17
C GLY A 341 -26.30 -10.36 8.52
N ARG A 342 -25.25 -9.78 9.12
CA ARG A 342 -23.89 -9.66 8.55
C ARG A 342 -23.30 -10.99 8.06
N ALA A 343 -23.42 -12.05 8.88
CA ALA A 343 -22.85 -13.38 8.59
C ALA A 343 -23.40 -14.03 7.29
N ARG A 344 -24.67 -13.79 6.94
CA ARG A 344 -25.28 -14.36 5.73
C ARG A 344 -24.76 -13.70 4.45
N TRP A 345 -24.36 -12.44 4.53
CA TRP A 345 -23.84 -11.73 3.36
C TRP A 345 -22.36 -12.00 3.13
N GLU A 346 -21.62 -12.41 4.16
CA GLU A 346 -20.19 -12.74 4.09
C GLU A 346 -19.95 -14.02 3.27
N THR A 347 -20.75 -15.08 3.47
CA THR A 347 -20.70 -16.31 2.66
C THR A 347 -21.13 -16.07 1.21
N ALA A 348 -22.21 -15.32 1.02
CA ALA A 348 -22.70 -14.92 -0.31
C ALA A 348 -21.68 -14.05 -1.07
N GLN A 349 -20.89 -13.22 -0.39
CA GLN A 349 -19.85 -12.39 -1.00
C GLN A 349 -18.70 -13.23 -1.58
N SER A 350 -18.27 -14.28 -0.88
CA SER A 350 -17.22 -15.19 -1.37
C SER A 350 -17.68 -15.95 -2.62
N GLU A 351 -18.91 -16.48 -2.63
CA GLU A 351 -19.49 -17.13 -3.81
C GLU A 351 -19.73 -16.15 -4.97
N PHE A 352 -20.23 -14.94 -4.68
CA PHE A 352 -20.36 -13.87 -5.67
C PHE A 352 -19.02 -13.56 -6.32
N THR A 353 -17.97 -13.42 -5.51
CA THR A 353 -16.61 -13.11 -6.00
C THR A 353 -16.11 -14.19 -6.94
N ARG A 354 -16.23 -15.46 -6.53
CA ARG A 354 -15.85 -16.61 -7.37
C ARG A 354 -16.58 -16.59 -8.71
N ARG A 355 -17.91 -16.40 -8.71
CA ARG A 355 -18.72 -16.38 -9.93
C ARG A 355 -18.45 -15.17 -10.81
N ARG A 356 -18.16 -14.00 -10.23
CA ARG A 356 -17.71 -12.84 -11.00
C ARG A 356 -16.42 -13.14 -11.73
N PHE A 357 -15.45 -13.80 -11.09
CA PHE A 357 -14.25 -14.26 -11.78
C PHE A 357 -14.54 -15.27 -12.90
N GLU A 358 -15.52 -16.17 -12.74
CA GLU A 358 -15.96 -17.05 -13.83
C GLU A 358 -16.51 -16.25 -15.01
N VAL A 359 -17.37 -15.26 -14.75
CA VAL A 359 -17.91 -14.35 -15.79
C VAL A 359 -16.77 -13.61 -16.49
N GLU A 360 -15.85 -12.99 -15.74
CA GLU A 360 -14.73 -12.27 -16.35
C GLU A 360 -13.76 -13.20 -17.08
N SER A 361 -13.66 -14.48 -16.71
CA SER A 361 -12.85 -15.47 -17.44
C SER A 361 -13.40 -15.77 -18.84
N GLN A 362 -14.70 -15.59 -19.04
CA GLN A 362 -15.39 -15.78 -20.33
C GLN A 362 -15.62 -14.45 -21.08
N ASN A 363 -15.24 -13.32 -20.49
CA ASN A 363 -15.49 -12.01 -21.07
C ASN A 363 -14.54 -11.72 -22.25
N GLU A 364 -15.02 -11.92 -23.48
CA GLU A 364 -14.24 -11.76 -24.71
C GLU A 364 -13.73 -10.33 -24.95
N SER A 365 -14.28 -9.32 -24.26
CA SER A 365 -13.77 -7.96 -24.33
C SER A 365 -12.44 -7.78 -23.58
N LEU A 366 -12.08 -8.73 -22.70
CA LEU A 366 -10.85 -8.70 -21.93
C LEU A 366 -9.70 -9.44 -22.65
N PRO A 367 -8.45 -8.95 -22.48
CA PRO A 367 -7.27 -9.66 -22.94
C PRO A 367 -7.18 -11.09 -22.38
N LEU A 368 -6.54 -11.98 -23.15
CA LEU A 368 -6.37 -13.39 -22.77
C LEU A 368 -5.72 -13.57 -21.39
N GLU A 369 -4.77 -12.70 -21.05
CA GLU A 369 -4.10 -12.70 -19.76
C GLU A 369 -5.07 -12.46 -18.60
N ALA A 370 -5.90 -11.41 -18.67
CA ALA A 370 -6.87 -11.10 -17.64
C ALA A 370 -7.90 -12.23 -17.47
N ARG A 371 -8.39 -12.79 -18.58
CA ARG A 371 -9.27 -13.97 -18.56
C ARG A 371 -8.61 -15.19 -17.91
N GLY A 372 -7.34 -15.44 -18.23
CA GLY A 372 -6.56 -16.53 -17.65
C GLY A 372 -6.35 -16.34 -16.15
N MET A 373 -6.07 -15.12 -15.70
CA MET A 373 -5.94 -14.79 -14.28
C MET A 373 -7.27 -14.94 -13.54
N ALA A 374 -8.38 -14.47 -14.12
CA ALA A 374 -9.71 -14.66 -13.57
C ALA A 374 -10.06 -16.14 -13.42
N SER A 375 -9.78 -16.97 -14.45
CA SER A 375 -9.98 -18.42 -14.38
C SER A 375 -9.19 -19.07 -13.25
N LYS A 376 -7.91 -18.68 -13.08
CA LYS A 376 -7.07 -19.15 -11.97
C LYS A 376 -7.64 -18.74 -10.61
N ALA A 377 -8.08 -17.49 -10.47
CA ALA A 377 -8.69 -16.98 -9.24
C ALA A 377 -9.98 -17.74 -8.89
N ALA A 378 -10.89 -17.92 -9.85
CA ALA A 378 -12.13 -18.69 -9.65
C ALA A 378 -11.85 -20.11 -9.15
N LYS A 379 -10.82 -20.79 -9.69
CA LYS A 379 -10.38 -22.12 -9.24
C LYS A 379 -9.78 -22.07 -7.83
N ALA A 380 -8.92 -21.10 -7.56
CA ALA A 380 -8.29 -20.91 -6.25
C ALA A 380 -9.31 -20.62 -5.15
N MET A 381 -10.50 -20.11 -5.50
CA MET A 381 -11.57 -19.83 -4.55
C MET A 381 -12.43 -21.04 -4.17
N ILE A 382 -12.33 -22.18 -4.87
CA ILE A 382 -13.15 -23.38 -4.59
C ILE A 382 -13.07 -23.82 -3.12
N PRO A 383 -11.89 -23.86 -2.44
CA PRO A 383 -11.80 -24.24 -1.03
C PRO A 383 -12.50 -23.28 -0.06
N PHE A 384 -12.80 -22.04 -0.48
CA PHE A 384 -13.43 -21.01 0.36
C PHE A 384 -14.96 -20.97 0.24
N VAL A 385 -15.55 -21.79 -0.63
CA VAL A 385 -17.00 -21.80 -0.92
C VAL A 385 -17.60 -23.20 -0.83
N GLN A 386 -17.25 -23.97 0.21
CA GLN A 386 -17.68 -25.36 0.35
C GLN A 386 -19.13 -25.47 0.88
N PHE A 387 -19.84 -26.50 0.43
CA PHE A 387 -21.12 -26.89 1.02
C PHE A 387 -20.90 -27.66 2.32
N GLU A 388 -21.80 -27.50 3.28
CA GLU A 388 -22.01 -28.55 4.29
C GLU A 388 -22.51 -29.80 3.57
N GLU A 389 -21.67 -30.85 3.52
CA GLU A 389 -22.16 -32.20 3.29
C GLU A 389 -22.88 -32.63 4.58
N ASN A 390 -24.21 -32.72 4.51
CA ASN A 390 -25.04 -33.28 5.59
C ASN A 390 -24.78 -34.78 5.77
#